data_AF-A0A7C3A7P5-F1
#
_entry.id   AF-A0A7C3A7P5-F1
#
_cell.length_a   1.000
_cell.length_b   1.000
_cell.length_c   1.000
_cell.angle_alpha   90.00
_cell.angle_beta   90.00
_cell.angle_gamma   90.00
#
_symmetry.space_group_name_H-M   'P 1'
#
loop_
_entity.id
_entity.type
_entity.pdbx_description
1 polymer ?
#
loop_
_entity_poly.entity_id
_entity_poly.type
_entity_poly.pdbx_seq_one_letter_code
_entity_poly.pdbx_strand_id
1 'polypeptide(L)'
;WYPGVFEAIKAIRSLWGDIPIALGGTYTTLCYDHAARLSGADFVIRGEGEIEALKLADEITGNPSGIERYSLSDLDTLPEPAHDLMPRRDGSLPYIAVLTSRGCPMRCTYCASRLLHPLFRSRSPESVVDEIERYHIQFGVEDVAFYDDALLVRAENHVIPILEMIISRGIKVRFHTPNGLHASLITSEIAELMFRANFKTIRLGLETADEERLRMTGGKTSLDDFVRAVESLRRAGFTAEEVGAYVLAGLPGQSVHEVERTVRFAHRCGVQVKIALFSPIPGTGEWRRAVEEFNFPPDADPLLHNNSIMPLMDESERREILRLKALAGQLNRDLLRG
;
A
#
# COMPACT_ATOMS: atom_id res chain seq x y z
N TRP A 1 6.57 1.78 -15.63
CA TRP A 1 7.10 0.64 -14.88
C TRP A 1 7.17 -0.63 -15.74
N TYR A 2 6.22 -0.90 -16.65
CA TYR A 2 6.33 -2.07 -17.55
C TYR A 2 7.51 -2.07 -18.54
N PRO A 3 8.07 -0.94 -19.02
CA PRO A 3 9.24 -1.03 -19.90
C PRO A 3 10.42 -1.72 -19.24
N GLY A 4 10.63 -1.50 -17.94
CA GLY A 4 11.65 -2.22 -17.17
C GLY A 4 11.40 -3.73 -17.12
N VAL A 5 10.14 -4.16 -17.05
CA VAL A 5 9.75 -5.58 -17.14
C VAL A 5 10.12 -6.13 -18.51
N PHE A 6 9.82 -5.40 -19.59
CA PHE A 6 10.11 -5.84 -20.95
C PHE A 6 11.62 -5.94 -21.19
N GLU A 7 12.39 -4.96 -20.71
CA GLU A 7 13.85 -5.01 -20.77
C GLU A 7 14.43 -6.17 -19.94
N ALA A 8 13.85 -6.48 -18.77
CA ALA A 8 14.25 -7.64 -17.99
C ALA A 8 13.99 -8.96 -18.74
N ILE A 9 12.82 -9.11 -19.38
CA ILE A 9 12.50 -10.28 -20.20
C ILE A 9 13.48 -10.42 -21.37
N LYS A 10 13.76 -9.33 -22.09
CA LYS A 10 14.75 -9.32 -23.18
C LYS A 10 16.15 -9.70 -22.69
N ALA A 11 16.56 -9.19 -21.54
CA ALA A 11 17.86 -9.51 -20.95
C ALA A 11 17.95 -10.99 -20.57
N ILE A 12 16.92 -11.55 -19.93
CA ILE A 12 16.83 -12.97 -19.58
C ILE A 12 16.93 -13.82 -20.85
N ARG A 13 16.16 -13.50 -21.90
CA ARG A 13 16.22 -14.17 -23.21
C ARG A 13 17.61 -14.12 -23.83
N SER A 14 18.27 -12.96 -23.79
CA SER A 14 19.62 -12.81 -24.35
C SER A 14 20.67 -13.62 -23.59
N LEU A 15 20.49 -13.83 -22.29
CA LEU A 15 21.47 -14.53 -21.44
C LEU A 15 21.24 -16.04 -21.43
N TRP A 16 19.98 -16.47 -21.39
CA TRP A 16 19.61 -17.86 -21.11
C TRP A 16 18.77 -18.51 -22.22
N GLY A 17 18.50 -17.81 -23.33
CA GLY A 17 17.82 -18.36 -24.50
C GLY A 17 16.36 -18.75 -24.21
N ASP A 18 16.05 -20.02 -24.42
CA ASP A 18 14.68 -20.55 -24.42
C ASP A 18 14.15 -20.92 -23.03
N ILE A 19 14.72 -20.40 -21.94
CA ILE A 19 14.17 -20.70 -20.61
C ILE A 19 12.72 -20.22 -20.49
N PRO A 20 11.80 -20.99 -19.90
CA PRO A 20 10.44 -20.51 -19.67
C PRO A 20 10.41 -19.23 -18.81
N ILE A 21 9.60 -18.25 -19.21
CA ILE A 21 9.42 -16.98 -18.49
C ILE A 21 7.95 -16.79 -18.13
N ALA A 22 7.67 -16.72 -16.84
CA ALA A 22 6.37 -16.34 -16.31
C ALA A 22 6.37 -14.90 -15.79
N LEU A 23 5.32 -14.14 -16.10
CA LEU A 23 5.13 -12.77 -15.65
C LEU A 23 3.83 -12.67 -14.83
N GLY A 24 3.89 -12.06 -13.65
CA GLY A 24 2.75 -11.89 -12.75
C GLY A 24 2.69 -10.54 -12.03
N GLY A 25 1.79 -10.44 -11.05
CA GLY A 25 1.68 -9.31 -10.13
C GLY A 25 0.65 -8.24 -10.53
N THR A 26 0.76 -7.06 -9.93
CA THR A 26 -0.18 -5.93 -10.11
C THR A 26 -0.34 -5.54 -11.58
N TYR A 27 0.74 -5.58 -12.36
CA TYR A 27 0.70 -5.30 -13.80
C TYR A 27 -0.27 -6.19 -14.54
N THR A 28 0.01 -7.49 -14.53
CA THR A 28 -0.71 -8.47 -15.31
C THR A 28 -2.14 -8.59 -14.84
N THR A 29 -2.40 -8.25 -13.58
CA THR A 29 -3.75 -8.19 -13.03
C THR A 29 -4.57 -7.04 -13.60
N LEU A 30 -4.00 -5.84 -13.67
CA LEU A 30 -4.69 -4.61 -14.09
C LEU A 30 -4.64 -4.35 -15.59
N CYS A 31 -3.59 -4.81 -16.28
CA CYS A 31 -3.35 -4.58 -17.70
C CYS A 31 -2.99 -5.90 -18.42
N TYR A 32 -3.78 -6.95 -18.15
CA TYR A 32 -3.54 -8.31 -18.63
C TYR A 32 -3.28 -8.39 -20.14
N ASP A 33 -4.19 -7.86 -20.96
CA ASP A 33 -4.10 -7.97 -22.42
C ASP A 33 -2.83 -7.29 -22.97
N HIS A 34 -2.46 -6.16 -22.38
CA HIS A 34 -1.22 -5.47 -22.73
C HIS A 34 0.01 -6.32 -22.38
N ALA A 35 0.05 -6.90 -21.17
CA ALA A 35 1.16 -7.75 -20.75
C ALA A 35 1.25 -9.03 -21.59
N ALA A 36 0.14 -9.74 -21.77
CA ALA A 36 0.05 -10.98 -22.55
C ALA A 36 0.50 -10.80 -24.00
N ARG A 37 0.11 -9.68 -24.64
CA ARG A 37 0.45 -9.45 -26.04
C ARG A 37 1.87 -8.92 -26.26
N LEU A 38 2.38 -8.09 -25.36
CA LEU A 38 3.56 -7.25 -25.64
C LEU A 38 4.79 -7.57 -24.79
N SER A 39 4.65 -8.31 -23.69
CA SER A 39 5.78 -8.51 -22.76
C SER A 39 6.86 -9.45 -23.28
N GLY A 40 6.49 -10.41 -24.14
CA GLY A 40 7.38 -11.50 -24.56
C GLY A 40 7.58 -12.61 -23.51
N ALA A 41 6.79 -12.61 -22.42
CA ALA A 41 6.73 -13.73 -21.50
C ALA A 41 5.95 -14.89 -22.13
N ASP A 42 6.31 -16.14 -21.78
CA ASP A 42 5.60 -17.34 -22.26
C ASP A 42 4.30 -17.54 -21.50
N PHE A 43 4.31 -17.20 -20.20
CA PHE A 43 3.17 -17.34 -19.31
C PHE A 43 2.86 -16.00 -18.65
N VAL A 44 1.58 -15.62 -18.63
CA VAL A 44 1.12 -14.40 -17.94
C VAL A 44 0.08 -14.78 -16.91
N ILE A 45 0.42 -14.58 -15.64
CA ILE A 45 -0.39 -14.96 -14.48
C ILE A 45 -1.17 -13.74 -14.01
N ARG A 46 -2.49 -13.88 -13.90
CA ARG A 46 -3.40 -12.81 -13.44
C ARG A 46 -3.85 -13.07 -12.00
N GLY A 47 -3.89 -12.02 -11.18
CA GLY A 47 -4.34 -12.10 -9.79
C GLY A 47 -3.26 -12.61 -8.83
N GLU A 48 -3.69 -13.29 -7.77
CA GLU A 48 -2.82 -13.92 -6.79
C GLU A 48 -2.10 -15.12 -7.42
N GLY A 49 -0.80 -14.97 -7.61
CA GLY A 49 -0.01 -15.84 -8.48
C GLY A 49 0.67 -17.01 -7.79
N GLU A 50 0.61 -17.12 -6.46
CA GLU A 50 1.39 -18.11 -5.69
C GLU A 50 1.10 -19.54 -6.15
N ILE A 51 -0.18 -19.91 -6.24
CA ILE A 51 -0.59 -21.24 -6.66
C ILE A 51 -0.21 -21.47 -8.13
N GLU A 52 -0.58 -20.56 -9.04
CA GLU A 52 -0.33 -20.76 -10.47
C GLU A 52 1.17 -20.76 -10.81
N ALA A 53 1.97 -19.96 -10.12
CA ALA A 53 3.43 -19.95 -10.28
C ALA A 53 4.06 -21.26 -9.79
N LEU A 54 3.58 -21.81 -8.66
CA LEU A 54 4.04 -23.11 -8.15
C LEU A 54 3.65 -24.25 -9.08
N LYS A 55 2.42 -24.27 -9.62
CA LYS A 55 2.00 -25.28 -10.62
C LYS A 55 2.95 -25.28 -11.81
N LEU A 56 3.23 -24.09 -12.35
CA LEU A 56 4.11 -23.95 -13.49
C LEU A 56 5.55 -24.40 -13.17
N ALA A 57 6.06 -24.08 -11.98
CA ALA A 57 7.37 -24.53 -11.53
C ALA A 57 7.44 -26.06 -11.38
N ASP A 58 6.41 -26.67 -10.81
CA ASP A 58 6.31 -28.13 -10.64
C ASP A 58 6.28 -28.83 -12.00
N GLU A 59 5.49 -28.32 -12.95
CA GLU A 59 5.40 -28.84 -14.32
C GLU A 59 6.74 -28.76 -15.07
N ILE A 60 7.45 -27.64 -14.96
CA ILE A 60 8.73 -27.43 -15.65
C ILE A 60 9.85 -28.26 -15.02
N THR A 61 9.92 -28.32 -13.70
CA THR A 61 11.05 -28.93 -12.99
C THR A 61 10.85 -30.42 -12.71
N GLY A 62 9.60 -30.92 -12.76
CA GLY A 62 9.24 -32.26 -12.34
C GLY A 62 9.33 -32.47 -10.82
N ASN A 63 9.57 -31.41 -10.04
CA ASN A 63 9.68 -31.48 -8.57
C ASN A 63 8.40 -30.95 -7.94
N PRO A 64 7.59 -31.80 -7.28
CA PRO A 64 6.33 -31.36 -6.68
C PRO A 64 6.59 -30.48 -5.46
N SER A 65 6.03 -29.27 -5.45
CA SER A 65 6.10 -28.32 -4.33
C SER A 65 5.18 -28.65 -3.17
N GLY A 66 4.30 -29.65 -3.31
CA GLY A 66 3.26 -29.97 -2.34
C GLY A 66 2.12 -28.95 -2.35
N ILE A 67 1.79 -28.45 -3.54
CA ILE A 67 0.85 -27.34 -3.77
C ILE A 67 -0.53 -27.54 -3.15
N GLU A 68 -0.96 -28.80 -2.98
CA GLU A 68 -2.23 -29.17 -2.36
C GLU A 68 -2.40 -28.67 -0.91
N ARG A 69 -1.30 -28.27 -0.27
CA ARG A 69 -1.30 -27.67 1.08
C ARG A 69 -1.68 -26.21 1.08
N TYR A 70 -1.58 -25.52 -0.06
CA TYR A 70 -1.79 -24.09 -0.18
C TYR A 70 -3.22 -23.75 -0.60
N SER A 71 -3.82 -22.78 0.08
CA SER A 71 -5.15 -22.25 -0.24
C SER A 71 -5.16 -20.73 -0.22
N LEU A 72 -5.66 -20.12 -1.29
CA LEU A 72 -5.92 -18.67 -1.29
C LEU A 72 -7.06 -18.30 -0.33
N SER A 73 -7.92 -19.22 0.10
CA SER A 73 -8.96 -18.92 1.10
C SER A 73 -8.41 -18.87 2.53
N ASP A 74 -7.24 -19.46 2.77
CA ASP A 74 -6.56 -19.51 4.06
C ASP A 74 -5.12 -19.05 3.91
N LEU A 75 -4.89 -17.77 4.20
CA LEU A 75 -3.60 -17.11 3.99
C LEU A 75 -2.47 -17.70 4.84
N ASP A 76 -2.77 -18.40 5.94
CA ASP A 76 -1.76 -19.04 6.79
C ASP A 76 -1.15 -20.28 6.16
N THR A 77 -1.83 -20.86 5.18
CA THR A 77 -1.26 -21.99 4.44
C THR A 77 -0.16 -21.54 3.49
N LEU A 78 -0.26 -20.31 2.96
CA LEU A 78 0.63 -19.82 1.89
C LEU A 78 2.10 -19.76 2.34
N PRO A 79 3.05 -19.94 1.42
CA PRO A 79 4.47 -19.83 1.77
C PRO A 79 4.78 -18.43 2.29
N GLU A 80 5.55 -18.38 3.38
CA GLU A 80 6.06 -17.11 3.90
C GLU A 80 6.98 -16.42 2.87
N PRO A 81 7.03 -15.08 2.85
CA PRO A 81 8.03 -14.38 2.07
C PRO A 81 9.44 -14.78 2.52
N ALA A 82 10.31 -15.09 1.55
CA ALA A 82 11.70 -15.46 1.78
C ALA A 82 12.58 -14.23 2.10
N HIS A 83 12.27 -13.51 3.19
CA HIS A 83 13.06 -12.36 3.63
C HIS A 83 14.47 -12.75 4.06
N ASP A 84 14.71 -14.01 4.39
CA ASP A 84 16.03 -14.57 4.71
C ASP A 84 17.03 -14.48 3.55
N LEU A 85 16.54 -14.37 2.30
CA LEU A 85 17.31 -14.15 1.08
C LEU A 85 17.66 -12.67 0.83
N MET A 86 17.11 -11.74 1.62
CA MET A 86 17.42 -10.32 1.45
C MET A 86 18.86 -10.01 1.88
N PRO A 87 19.53 -9.03 1.24
CA PRO A 87 20.87 -8.63 1.64
C PRO A 87 20.91 -8.17 3.09
N ARG A 88 21.83 -8.77 3.86
CA ARG A 88 22.06 -8.42 5.25
C ARG A 88 23.09 -7.31 5.34
N ARG A 89 22.82 -6.32 6.18
CA ARG A 89 23.81 -5.34 6.61
C ARG A 89 24.34 -5.83 7.94
N ASP A 90 25.65 -5.87 8.17
CA ASP A 90 26.26 -6.30 9.46
C ASP A 90 25.74 -7.63 10.06
N GLY A 91 25.18 -8.53 9.23
CA GLY A 91 24.58 -9.79 9.67
C GLY A 91 23.10 -9.69 10.05
N SER A 92 22.54 -8.49 10.12
CA SER A 92 21.13 -8.20 10.40
C SER A 92 20.32 -7.87 9.13
N LEU A 93 19.02 -8.18 9.18
CA LEU A 93 18.05 -7.66 8.21
C LEU A 93 17.57 -6.28 8.68
N PRO A 94 17.68 -5.23 7.86
CA PRO A 94 17.36 -3.88 8.30
C PRO A 94 15.86 -3.69 8.59
N TYR A 95 15.00 -4.37 7.84
CA TYR A 95 13.55 -4.38 8.06
C TYR A 95 12.91 -5.58 7.35
N ILE A 96 11.67 -5.88 7.70
CA ILE A 96 10.78 -6.74 6.91
C ILE A 96 9.47 -6.03 6.60
N ALA A 97 8.81 -6.46 5.52
CA ALA A 97 7.48 -6.01 5.15
C ALA A 97 6.50 -7.17 5.36
N VAL A 98 5.55 -6.99 6.27
CA VAL A 98 4.57 -8.02 6.62
C VAL A 98 3.22 -7.66 6.02
N LEU A 99 2.57 -8.66 5.43
CA LEU A 99 1.16 -8.63 5.06
C LEU A 99 0.40 -9.54 6.03
N THR A 100 -0.45 -8.94 6.85
CA THR A 100 -1.29 -9.69 7.81
C THR A 100 -2.67 -10.02 7.23
N SER A 101 -3.04 -9.33 6.15
CA SER A 101 -4.31 -9.45 5.44
C SER A 101 -4.14 -9.04 3.98
N ARG A 102 -5.09 -9.46 3.14
CA ARG A 102 -5.17 -9.11 1.72
C ARG A 102 -6.55 -8.55 1.39
N GLY A 103 -6.55 -7.49 0.59
CA GLY A 103 -7.74 -6.78 0.15
C GLY A 103 -8.24 -5.73 1.14
N CYS A 104 -9.25 -4.98 0.72
CA CYS A 104 -9.87 -3.92 1.50
C CYS A 104 -11.38 -3.89 1.23
N PRO A 105 -12.24 -3.87 2.26
CA PRO A 105 -13.69 -3.82 2.06
C PRO A 105 -14.19 -2.46 1.56
N MET A 106 -13.38 -1.40 1.69
CA MET A 106 -13.72 -0.04 1.25
C MET A 106 -13.95 0.03 -0.27
N ARG A 107 -14.63 1.09 -0.70
CA ARG A 107 -15.06 1.27 -2.11
C ARG A 107 -14.48 2.54 -2.74
N CYS A 108 -13.25 2.88 -2.37
CA CYS A 108 -12.61 4.08 -2.89
C CYS A 108 -12.50 4.05 -4.40
N THR A 109 -13.06 5.05 -5.08
CA THR A 109 -13.17 5.08 -6.54
C THR A 109 -11.82 5.15 -7.24
N TYR A 110 -10.77 5.61 -6.56
CA TYR A 110 -9.40 5.73 -7.08
C TYR A 110 -8.51 4.51 -6.78
N CYS A 111 -8.98 3.54 -5.98
CA CYS A 111 -8.12 2.48 -5.45
C CYS A 111 -8.35 1.14 -6.16
N ALA A 112 -7.26 0.45 -6.48
CA ALA A 112 -7.28 -0.84 -7.14
C ALA A 112 -7.33 -2.05 -6.20
N SER A 113 -7.30 -1.85 -4.87
CA SER A 113 -7.24 -2.94 -3.88
C SER A 113 -8.30 -4.03 -4.13
N ARG A 114 -9.56 -3.65 -4.45
CA ARG A 114 -10.63 -4.62 -4.76
C ARG A 114 -10.46 -5.34 -6.10
N LEU A 115 -9.75 -4.73 -7.06
CA LEU A 115 -9.45 -5.37 -8.34
C LEU A 115 -8.33 -6.40 -8.19
N LEU A 116 -7.38 -6.13 -7.30
CA LEU A 116 -6.26 -7.02 -6.99
C LEU A 116 -6.68 -8.15 -6.04
N HIS A 117 -7.44 -7.82 -5.01
CA HIS A 117 -7.92 -8.72 -3.97
C HIS A 117 -9.42 -8.44 -3.69
N PRO A 118 -10.34 -9.16 -4.38
CA PRO A 118 -11.78 -8.89 -4.29
C PRO A 118 -12.40 -9.11 -2.90
N LEU A 119 -11.76 -9.96 -2.09
CA LEU A 119 -12.18 -10.34 -0.75
C LEU A 119 -11.15 -9.92 0.29
N PHE A 120 -11.62 -9.43 1.43
CA PHE A 120 -10.80 -9.22 2.62
C PHE A 120 -10.59 -10.56 3.33
N ARG A 121 -9.33 -11.00 3.42
CA ARG A 121 -8.90 -12.19 4.17
C ARG A 121 -7.74 -11.79 5.07
N SER A 122 -7.68 -12.35 6.26
CA SER A 122 -6.60 -12.13 7.22
C SER A 122 -5.99 -13.46 7.62
N ARG A 123 -4.71 -13.41 7.98
CA ARG A 123 -3.99 -14.47 8.68
C ARG A 123 -4.44 -14.54 10.14
N SER A 124 -4.15 -15.64 10.81
CA SER A 124 -4.28 -15.71 12.26
C SER A 124 -3.31 -14.74 12.94
N PRO A 125 -3.72 -14.08 14.03
CA PRO A 125 -2.83 -13.26 14.85
C PRO A 125 -1.55 -14.00 15.27
N GLU A 126 -1.65 -15.29 15.60
CA GLU A 126 -0.54 -16.12 16.07
C GLU A 126 0.53 -16.28 14.99
N SER A 127 0.11 -16.65 13.77
CA SER A 127 0.98 -16.79 12.60
C SER A 127 1.76 -15.51 12.30
N VAL A 128 1.12 -14.35 12.42
CA VAL A 128 1.77 -13.04 12.20
C VAL A 128 2.81 -12.75 13.28
N VAL A 129 2.48 -12.98 14.55
CA VAL A 129 3.40 -12.69 15.65
C VAL A 129 4.58 -13.66 15.66
N ASP A 130 4.35 -14.93 15.35
CA ASP A 130 5.39 -15.95 15.24
C ASP A 130 6.38 -15.62 14.12
N GLU A 131 5.90 -15.12 12.96
CA GLU A 131 6.76 -14.62 11.88
C GLU A 131 7.64 -13.45 12.35
N ILE A 132 7.03 -12.43 12.96
CA ILE A 132 7.74 -11.23 13.44
C ILE A 132 8.79 -11.61 14.49
N GLU A 133 8.43 -12.44 15.46
CA GLU A 133 9.32 -12.91 16.52
C GLU A 133 10.48 -13.72 15.96
N ARG A 134 10.21 -14.64 15.02
CA ARG A 134 11.24 -15.44 14.35
C ARG A 134 12.23 -14.56 13.61
N TYR A 135 11.76 -13.58 12.84
CA TYR A 135 12.64 -12.66 12.12
C TYR A 135 13.45 -11.76 13.05
N HIS A 136 12.85 -11.30 14.15
CA HIS A 136 13.55 -10.55 15.19
C HIS A 136 14.68 -11.38 15.82
N ILE A 137 14.39 -12.60 16.26
CA ILE A 137 15.34 -13.45 16.99
C ILE A 137 16.44 -13.99 16.06
N GLN A 138 16.10 -14.49 14.88
CA GLN A 138 17.05 -15.20 14.01
C GLN A 138 17.82 -14.27 13.08
N PHE A 139 17.24 -13.13 12.71
CA PHE A 139 17.80 -12.23 11.69
C PHE A 139 18.05 -10.81 12.22
N GLY A 140 17.82 -10.56 13.51
CA GLY A 140 18.09 -9.27 14.14
C GLY A 140 17.22 -8.14 13.59
N VAL A 141 16.02 -8.45 13.07
CA VAL A 141 15.11 -7.44 12.52
C VAL A 141 14.68 -6.48 13.63
N GLU A 142 14.84 -5.19 13.38
CA GLU A 142 14.40 -4.14 14.30
C GLU A 142 13.21 -3.33 13.79
N ASP A 143 12.97 -3.28 12.47
CA ASP A 143 11.87 -2.52 11.85
C ASP A 143 10.93 -3.45 11.09
N VAL A 144 9.62 -3.32 11.36
CA VAL A 144 8.56 -4.10 10.72
C VAL A 144 7.54 -3.15 10.09
N ALA A 145 7.37 -3.25 8.78
CA ALA A 145 6.41 -2.44 8.05
C ALA A 145 5.16 -3.26 7.69
N PHE A 146 4.00 -2.82 8.16
CA PHE A 146 2.71 -3.39 7.75
C PHE A 146 2.29 -2.83 6.40
N TYR A 147 2.18 -3.70 5.40
CA TYR A 147 1.80 -3.35 4.03
C TYR A 147 0.34 -3.70 3.70
N ASP A 148 -0.46 -4.05 4.70
CA ASP A 148 -1.88 -4.29 4.58
C ASP A 148 -2.62 -3.10 3.94
N ASP A 149 -3.50 -3.39 2.98
CA ASP A 149 -4.40 -2.37 2.41
C ASP A 149 -5.40 -1.84 3.45
N ALA A 150 -5.68 -2.62 4.51
CA ALA A 150 -6.72 -2.31 5.48
C ALA A 150 -6.45 -2.91 6.88
N LEU A 151 -5.26 -2.66 7.44
CA LEU A 151 -4.79 -3.25 8.71
C LEU A 151 -5.80 -3.22 9.87
N LEU A 152 -6.52 -2.10 10.03
CA LEU A 152 -7.44 -1.89 11.16
C LEU A 152 -8.85 -2.47 10.94
N VAL A 153 -9.12 -3.05 9.77
CA VAL A 153 -10.42 -3.70 9.52
C VAL A 153 -10.54 -4.94 10.40
N ARG A 154 -11.67 -5.07 11.10
CA ARG A 154 -11.93 -6.14 12.08
C ARG A 154 -10.88 -6.17 13.21
N ALA A 155 -10.44 -4.99 13.67
CA ALA A 155 -9.37 -4.82 14.64
C ALA A 155 -9.45 -5.76 15.86
N GLU A 156 -10.64 -5.92 16.45
CA GLU A 156 -10.90 -6.79 17.60
C GLU A 156 -10.44 -8.23 17.43
N ASN A 157 -10.54 -8.76 16.21
CA ASN A 157 -10.21 -10.15 15.90
C ASN A 157 -8.87 -10.27 15.16
N HIS A 158 -8.14 -9.16 14.98
CA HIS A 158 -6.96 -9.14 14.12
C HIS A 158 -5.83 -8.30 14.69
N VAL A 159 -5.81 -6.99 14.44
CA VAL A 159 -4.68 -6.15 14.86
C VAL A 159 -4.58 -6.02 16.39
N ILE A 160 -5.69 -5.98 17.12
CA ILE A 160 -5.67 -5.90 18.60
C ILE A 160 -4.96 -7.12 19.21
N PRO A 161 -5.38 -8.38 18.93
CA PRO A 161 -4.68 -9.55 19.47
C PRO A 161 -3.22 -9.66 18.98
N ILE A 162 -2.91 -9.21 17.75
CA ILE A 162 -1.51 -9.12 17.28
C ILE A 162 -0.69 -8.21 18.20
N LEU A 163 -1.18 -6.99 18.48
CA LEU A 163 -0.47 -6.01 19.31
C LEU A 163 -0.37 -6.47 20.77
N GLU A 164 -1.42 -7.07 21.33
CA GLU A 164 -1.41 -7.63 22.67
C GLU A 164 -0.39 -8.76 22.82
N MET A 165 -0.29 -9.65 21.83
CA MET A 165 0.72 -10.71 21.81
C MET A 165 2.14 -10.15 21.66
N ILE A 166 2.37 -9.16 20.80
CA ILE A 166 3.67 -8.48 20.69
C ILE A 166 4.10 -7.89 22.04
N ILE A 167 3.19 -7.18 22.71
CA ILE A 167 3.47 -6.55 24.01
C ILE A 167 3.71 -7.61 25.08
N SER A 168 2.87 -8.65 25.17
CA SER A 168 2.97 -9.68 26.21
C SER A 168 4.20 -10.59 26.04
N ARG A 169 4.60 -10.89 24.81
CA ARG A 169 5.85 -11.61 24.50
C ARG A 169 7.09 -10.73 24.66
N GLY A 170 6.92 -9.41 24.75
CA GLY A 170 8.02 -8.45 24.91
C GLY A 170 8.91 -8.34 23.67
N ILE A 171 8.33 -8.48 22.47
CA ILE A 171 9.05 -8.37 21.20
C ILE A 171 9.47 -6.92 20.98
N LYS A 172 10.78 -6.65 20.90
CA LYS A 172 11.35 -5.30 20.87
C LYS A 172 11.69 -4.84 19.46
N VAL A 173 10.66 -4.61 18.64
CA VAL A 173 10.81 -4.05 17.29
C VAL A 173 10.08 -2.70 17.17
N ARG A 174 10.32 -1.98 16.08
CA ARG A 174 9.66 -0.74 15.70
C ARG A 174 8.67 -1.04 14.58
N PHE A 175 7.46 -0.51 14.68
CA PHE A 175 6.42 -0.75 13.67
C PHE A 175 6.12 0.48 12.82
N HIS A 176 5.81 0.23 11.55
CA HIS A 176 5.55 1.26 10.55
C HIS A 176 4.34 0.91 9.70
N THR A 177 3.50 1.91 9.39
CA THR A 177 2.34 1.73 8.50
C THR A 177 2.48 2.65 7.28
N PRO A 178 3.33 2.31 6.29
CA PRO A 178 3.61 3.18 5.15
C PRO A 178 2.42 3.34 4.19
N ASN A 179 1.48 2.39 4.16
CA ASN A 179 0.37 2.35 3.18
C ASN A 179 -0.84 3.23 3.54
N GLY A 180 -0.87 3.79 4.75
CA GLY A 180 -1.97 4.61 5.22
C GLY A 180 -3.06 3.79 5.92
N LEU A 181 -3.33 4.12 7.17
CA LEU A 181 -4.42 3.60 7.96
C LEU A 181 -5.71 4.37 7.67
N HIS A 182 -6.83 3.68 7.79
CA HIS A 182 -8.16 4.29 7.74
C HIS A 182 -8.35 5.10 9.02
N ALA A 183 -8.35 6.43 8.92
CA ALA A 183 -8.46 7.31 10.09
C ALA A 183 -9.74 7.04 10.89
N SER A 184 -10.86 6.74 10.21
CA SER A 184 -12.14 6.35 10.82
C SER A 184 -12.08 5.10 11.69
N LEU A 185 -11.03 4.28 11.61
CA LEU A 185 -10.86 3.07 12.40
C LEU A 185 -9.87 3.25 13.56
N ILE A 186 -9.27 4.43 13.73
CA ILE A 186 -8.38 4.71 14.87
C ILE A 186 -9.23 5.06 16.09
N THR A 187 -9.31 4.15 17.05
CA THR A 187 -9.89 4.39 18.38
C THR A 187 -8.80 4.76 19.39
N SER A 188 -9.19 5.22 20.58
CA SER A 188 -8.22 5.48 21.67
C SER A 188 -7.51 4.21 22.12
N GLU A 189 -8.22 3.08 22.19
CA GLU A 189 -7.63 1.76 22.49
C GLU A 189 -6.59 1.33 21.45
N ILE A 190 -6.93 1.41 20.16
CA ILE A 190 -5.99 1.07 19.08
C ILE A 190 -4.76 1.99 19.15
N ALA A 191 -4.95 3.29 19.38
CA ALA A 191 -3.86 4.23 19.53
C ALA A 191 -2.95 3.88 20.72
N GLU A 192 -3.51 3.53 21.87
CA GLU A 192 -2.76 3.13 23.06
C GLU A 192 -1.98 1.83 22.83
N LEU A 193 -2.58 0.83 22.19
CA LEU A 193 -1.92 -0.42 21.83
C LEU A 193 -0.78 -0.19 20.85
N MET A 194 -0.99 0.61 19.79
CA MET A 194 0.05 0.97 18.83
C MET A 194 1.22 1.68 19.52
N PHE A 195 0.95 2.59 20.47
CA PHE A 195 2.00 3.30 21.20
C PHE A 195 2.81 2.34 22.07
N ARG A 196 2.12 1.48 22.85
CA ARG A 196 2.74 0.47 23.71
C ARG A 196 3.53 -0.58 22.92
N ALA A 197 3.07 -0.93 21.73
CA ALA A 197 3.74 -1.85 20.81
C ALA A 197 4.94 -1.21 20.07
N ASN A 198 5.24 0.07 20.32
CA ASN A 198 6.40 0.78 19.75
C ASN A 198 6.28 1.10 18.24
N PHE A 199 5.10 1.54 17.79
CA PHE A 199 4.96 2.15 16.46
C PHE A 199 5.78 3.45 16.38
N LYS A 200 6.46 3.66 15.24
CA LYS A 200 7.29 4.84 14.95
C LYS A 200 6.87 5.62 13.72
N THR A 201 5.99 5.04 12.90
CA THR A 201 5.47 5.74 11.74
C THR A 201 4.03 5.35 11.51
N ILE A 202 3.14 6.34 11.66
CA ILE A 202 1.72 6.24 11.38
C ILE A 202 1.43 7.12 10.19
N ARG A 203 0.86 6.52 9.13
CA ARG A 203 0.33 7.26 7.99
C ARG A 203 -1.18 7.13 8.01
N LEU A 204 -1.89 8.23 7.83
CA LEU A 204 -3.35 8.27 7.77
C LEU A 204 -3.80 8.59 6.34
N GLY A 205 -4.78 7.86 5.83
CA GLY A 205 -5.40 8.15 4.53
C GLY A 205 -6.47 9.23 4.66
N LEU A 206 -6.08 10.52 4.58
CA LEU A 206 -7.00 11.66 4.54
C LEU A 206 -7.55 11.90 3.13
N GLU A 207 -6.64 11.89 2.15
CA GLU A 207 -6.86 12.14 0.72
C GLU A 207 -7.33 13.56 0.38
N THR A 208 -8.46 14.01 0.91
CA THR A 208 -9.02 15.35 0.67
C THR A 208 -9.80 15.83 1.89
N ALA A 209 -9.80 17.14 2.12
CA ALA A 209 -10.63 17.80 3.10
C ALA A 209 -11.93 18.37 2.49
N ASP A 210 -12.19 18.07 1.22
CA ASP A 210 -13.42 18.43 0.55
C ASP A 210 -14.49 17.35 0.78
N GLU A 211 -15.51 17.67 1.56
CA GLU A 211 -16.52 16.71 2.02
C GLU A 211 -17.31 16.08 0.88
N GLU A 212 -17.60 16.87 -0.15
CA GLU A 212 -18.31 16.37 -1.33
C GLU A 212 -17.44 15.37 -2.09
N ARG A 213 -16.14 15.66 -2.27
CA ARG A 213 -15.21 14.69 -2.85
C ARG A 213 -15.02 13.45 -1.98
N LEU A 214 -14.95 13.58 -0.66
CA LEU A 214 -14.90 12.42 0.24
C LEU A 214 -16.11 11.50 -0.01
N ARG A 215 -17.31 12.07 -0.08
CA ARG A 215 -18.55 11.32 -0.36
C ARG A 215 -18.52 10.66 -1.74
N MET A 216 -18.14 11.40 -2.79
CA MET A 216 -18.04 10.87 -4.16
C MET A 216 -17.01 9.76 -4.30
N THR A 217 -15.91 9.84 -3.56
CA THR A 217 -14.78 8.89 -3.65
C THR A 217 -14.87 7.74 -2.65
N GLY A 218 -16.08 7.46 -2.13
CA GLY A 218 -16.39 6.26 -1.34
C GLY A 218 -16.56 6.47 0.16
N GLY A 219 -16.37 7.69 0.67
CA GLY A 219 -16.73 8.07 2.03
C GLY A 219 -16.04 7.26 3.14
N LYS A 220 -14.80 6.79 2.92
CA LYS A 220 -14.08 5.94 3.89
C LYS A 220 -13.76 6.64 5.22
N THR A 221 -13.79 7.97 5.24
CA THR A 221 -13.48 8.83 6.38
C THR A 221 -14.23 10.15 6.24
N SER A 222 -14.45 10.83 7.37
CA SER A 222 -14.86 12.24 7.46
C SER A 222 -13.74 13.11 8.04
N LEU A 223 -13.94 14.44 8.04
CA LEU A 223 -13.02 15.36 8.73
C LEU A 223 -13.01 15.11 10.24
N ASP A 224 -14.18 14.84 10.83
CA ASP A 224 -14.30 14.56 12.25
C ASP A 224 -13.64 13.23 12.63
N ASP A 225 -13.76 12.19 11.78
CA ASP A 225 -13.01 10.94 11.95
C ASP A 225 -11.51 11.21 11.99
N PHE A 226 -11.02 12.02 11.05
CA PHE A 226 -9.60 12.36 10.97
C PHE A 226 -9.15 13.12 12.22
N VAL A 227 -9.91 14.12 12.67
CA VAL A 227 -9.59 14.87 13.91
C VAL A 227 -9.57 13.95 15.12
N ARG A 228 -10.59 13.09 15.29
CA ARG A 228 -10.65 12.11 16.40
C ARG A 228 -9.49 11.13 16.39
N ALA A 229 -9.10 10.65 15.21
CA ALA A 229 -7.96 9.75 15.05
C ALA A 229 -6.67 10.43 15.54
N VAL A 230 -6.42 11.65 15.07
CA VAL A 230 -5.23 12.43 15.44
C VAL A 230 -5.23 12.74 16.93
N GLU A 231 -6.37 13.11 17.51
CA GLU A 231 -6.48 13.33 18.96
C GLU A 231 -6.20 12.06 19.76
N SER A 232 -6.71 10.91 19.32
CA SER A 232 -6.47 9.62 19.98
C SER A 232 -4.99 9.25 19.95
N LEU A 233 -4.33 9.40 18.79
CA LEU A 233 -2.88 9.17 18.65
C LEU A 233 -2.07 10.11 19.56
N ARG A 234 -2.41 11.40 19.58
CA ARG A 234 -1.73 12.39 20.43
C ARG A 234 -1.92 12.06 21.92
N ARG A 235 -3.12 11.66 22.34
CA ARG A 235 -3.39 11.26 23.75
C ARG A 235 -2.62 10.01 24.15
N ALA A 236 -2.45 9.05 23.23
CA ALA A 236 -1.66 7.85 23.46
C ALA A 236 -0.15 8.15 23.61
N GLY A 237 0.33 9.27 23.06
CA GLY A 237 1.71 9.74 23.22
C GLY A 237 2.48 9.95 21.91
N PHE A 238 1.85 9.74 20.76
CA PHE A 238 2.51 9.97 19.47
C PHE A 238 2.80 11.45 19.22
N THR A 239 3.96 11.69 18.63
CA THR A 239 4.43 13.03 18.26
C THR A 239 4.08 13.38 16.82
N ALA A 240 4.23 14.67 16.47
CA ALA A 240 4.08 15.12 15.09
C ALA A 240 5.12 14.49 14.15
N GLU A 241 6.27 14.03 14.64
CA GLU A 241 7.29 13.32 13.86
C GLU A 241 6.82 11.94 13.40
N GLU A 242 6.05 11.25 14.24
CA GLU A 242 5.60 9.88 14.02
C GLU A 242 4.31 9.83 13.19
N VAL A 243 3.49 10.88 13.22
CA VAL A 243 2.18 10.92 12.55
C VAL A 243 2.21 11.77 11.27
N GLY A 244 1.83 11.17 10.15
CA GLY A 244 1.60 11.88 8.90
C GLY A 244 0.32 11.45 8.19
N ALA A 245 -0.11 12.23 7.22
CA ALA A 245 -1.28 11.94 6.39
C ALA A 245 -0.94 12.02 4.90
N TYR A 246 -1.58 11.15 4.12
CA TYR A 246 -1.60 11.26 2.67
C TYR A 246 -2.70 12.21 2.22
N VAL A 247 -2.34 13.12 1.32
CA VAL A 247 -3.26 14.01 0.61
C VAL A 247 -3.15 13.68 -0.87
N LEU A 248 -4.26 13.31 -1.48
CA LEU A 248 -4.33 12.91 -2.87
C LEU A 248 -4.50 14.14 -3.75
N ALA A 249 -3.65 14.26 -4.76
CA ALA A 249 -3.66 15.34 -5.72
C ALA A 249 -3.76 14.81 -7.15
N GLY A 250 -4.61 15.46 -7.95
CA GLY A 250 -4.76 15.17 -9.38
C GLY A 250 -5.88 14.24 -9.76
N LEU A 251 -6.88 14.11 -8.89
CA LEU A 251 -8.12 13.45 -9.27
C LEU A 251 -8.83 14.20 -10.41
N PRO A 252 -9.62 13.50 -11.24
CA PRO A 252 -10.52 14.12 -12.21
C PRO A 252 -11.36 15.24 -11.59
N GLY A 253 -11.21 16.46 -12.13
CA GLY A 253 -11.91 17.66 -11.67
C GLY A 253 -11.48 18.16 -10.29
N GLN A 254 -10.29 17.80 -9.80
CA GLN A 254 -9.76 18.30 -8.53
C GLN A 254 -8.92 19.56 -8.73
N SER A 255 -9.37 20.67 -8.14
CA SER A 255 -8.60 21.91 -8.20
C SER A 255 -7.38 21.85 -7.27
N VAL A 256 -6.30 22.51 -7.69
CA VAL A 256 -5.11 22.74 -6.86
C VAL A 256 -5.43 23.47 -5.55
N HIS A 257 -6.45 24.33 -5.54
CA HIS A 257 -6.90 25.01 -4.33
C HIS A 257 -7.52 24.04 -3.31
N GLU A 258 -8.26 23.02 -3.77
CA GLU A 258 -8.76 21.95 -2.92
C GLU A 258 -7.62 21.18 -2.22
N VAL A 259 -6.58 20.85 -2.99
CA VAL A 259 -5.37 20.21 -2.46
C VAL A 259 -4.71 21.10 -1.41
N GLU A 260 -4.53 22.40 -1.69
CA GLU A 260 -3.95 23.33 -0.72
C GLU A 260 -4.76 23.44 0.57
N ARG A 261 -6.10 23.56 0.47
CA ARG A 261 -6.99 23.57 1.64
C ARG A 261 -6.81 22.31 2.49
N THR A 262 -6.70 21.15 1.84
CA THR A 262 -6.48 19.87 2.51
C THR A 262 -5.12 19.82 3.22
N VAL A 263 -4.06 20.23 2.53
CA VAL A 263 -2.71 20.33 3.12
C VAL A 263 -2.77 21.19 4.38
N ARG A 264 -3.34 22.39 4.31
CA ARG A 264 -3.44 23.30 5.46
C ARG A 264 -4.33 22.76 6.58
N PHE A 265 -5.39 22.04 6.25
CA PHE A 265 -6.25 21.37 7.23
C PHE A 265 -5.47 20.36 8.06
N ALA A 266 -4.76 19.42 7.43
CA ALA A 266 -3.97 18.41 8.14
C ALA A 266 -2.88 19.03 9.04
N HIS A 267 -2.21 20.09 8.59
CA HIS A 267 -1.23 20.80 9.42
C HIS A 267 -1.87 21.51 10.63
N ARG A 268 -3.08 22.07 10.50
CA ARG A 268 -3.82 22.63 11.65
C ARG A 268 -4.16 21.57 12.70
N CYS A 269 -4.32 20.31 12.28
CA CYS A 269 -4.46 19.17 13.19
C CYS A 269 -3.13 18.72 13.82
N GLY A 270 -2.00 19.32 13.44
CA GLY A 270 -0.67 18.94 13.93
C GLY A 270 -0.09 17.70 13.24
N VAL A 271 -0.47 17.43 11.99
CA VAL A 271 -0.07 16.25 11.23
C VAL A 271 0.80 16.63 10.03
N GLN A 272 1.90 15.91 9.82
CA GLN A 272 2.72 16.07 8.62
C GLN A 272 1.97 15.62 7.36
N VAL A 273 2.15 16.30 6.24
CA VAL A 273 1.51 15.93 4.97
C VAL A 273 2.49 15.33 3.97
N LYS A 274 2.07 14.25 3.32
CA LYS A 274 2.66 13.70 2.10
C LYS A 274 1.65 13.80 0.96
N ILE A 275 1.97 14.59 -0.06
CA ILE A 275 1.12 14.67 -1.26
C ILE A 275 1.38 13.42 -2.12
N ALA A 276 0.37 12.56 -2.21
CA ALA A 276 0.32 11.44 -3.13
C ALA A 276 -0.32 11.90 -4.45
N LEU A 277 0.28 11.52 -5.57
CA LEU A 277 -0.24 11.87 -6.89
C LEU A 277 -1.15 10.77 -7.41
N PHE A 278 -2.30 11.16 -7.94
CA PHE A 278 -3.27 10.26 -8.54
C PHE A 278 -2.68 9.54 -9.76
N SER A 279 -3.08 8.29 -9.92
CA SER A 279 -2.86 7.50 -11.13
C SER A 279 -4.21 7.06 -11.68
N PRO A 280 -4.49 7.26 -12.98
CA PRO A 280 -5.68 6.68 -13.60
C PRO A 280 -5.45 5.18 -13.71
N ILE A 281 -5.99 4.39 -12.76
CA ILE A 281 -5.80 2.94 -12.74
C ILE A 281 -6.96 2.24 -13.45
N PRO A 282 -6.73 1.45 -14.52
CA PRO A 282 -7.77 0.75 -15.24
C PRO A 282 -8.71 -0.05 -14.35
N GLY A 283 -10.01 0.01 -14.66
CA GLY A 283 -11.06 -0.69 -13.92
C GLY A 283 -11.52 0.01 -12.63
N THR A 284 -10.87 1.10 -12.22
CA THR A 284 -11.33 1.90 -11.08
C THR A 284 -12.45 2.87 -11.46
N GLY A 285 -13.14 3.44 -10.46
CA GLY A 285 -14.18 4.45 -10.69
C GLY A 285 -13.61 5.74 -11.26
N GLU A 286 -12.49 6.21 -10.75
CA GLU A 286 -11.84 7.43 -11.25
C GLU A 286 -11.22 7.24 -12.63
N TRP A 287 -10.82 6.03 -13.01
CA TRP A 287 -10.48 5.73 -14.40
C TRP A 287 -11.65 5.95 -15.34
N ARG A 288 -12.83 5.40 -15.01
CA ARG A 288 -14.02 5.59 -15.85
C ARG A 288 -14.35 7.07 -16.01
N ARG A 289 -14.33 7.83 -14.90
CA ARG A 289 -14.52 9.28 -14.94
C ARG A 289 -13.46 9.99 -15.79
N ALA A 290 -12.19 9.62 -15.66
CA ALA A 290 -11.11 10.20 -16.48
C ALA A 290 -11.37 10.01 -17.98
N VAL A 291 -11.81 8.82 -18.39
CA VAL A 291 -12.12 8.49 -19.79
C VAL A 291 -13.38 9.21 -20.26
N GLU A 292 -14.46 9.15 -19.49
CA GLU A 292 -15.78 9.63 -19.89
C GLU A 292 -15.93 11.16 -19.82
N GLU A 293 -15.30 11.79 -18.83
CA GLU A 293 -15.49 13.22 -18.52
C GLU A 293 -14.26 14.10 -18.83
N PHE A 294 -13.05 13.51 -18.89
CA PHE A 294 -11.79 14.28 -18.96
C PHE A 294 -10.88 13.89 -20.14
N ASN A 295 -11.46 13.29 -21.20
CA ASN A 295 -10.77 12.94 -22.45
C ASN A 295 -9.51 12.06 -22.27
N PHE A 296 -9.46 11.25 -21.20
CA PHE A 296 -8.37 10.29 -21.04
C PHE A 296 -8.55 9.12 -22.02
N PRO A 297 -7.52 8.71 -22.78
CA PRO A 297 -7.68 7.64 -23.75
C PRO A 297 -8.05 6.30 -23.08
N PRO A 298 -9.10 5.59 -23.54
CA PRO A 298 -9.49 4.30 -22.96
C PRO A 298 -8.46 3.20 -23.21
N ASP A 299 -7.65 3.34 -24.26
CA ASP A 299 -6.52 2.49 -24.64
C ASP A 299 -5.16 3.10 -24.28
N ALA A 300 -5.16 4.02 -23.30
CA ALA A 300 -3.95 4.68 -22.81
C ALA A 300 -2.84 3.69 -22.51
N ASP A 301 -1.64 4.04 -22.95
CA ASP A 301 -0.42 3.31 -22.63
C ASP A 301 -0.31 3.16 -21.09
N PRO A 302 -0.04 1.96 -20.53
CA PRO A 302 0.06 1.76 -19.10
C PRO A 302 1.14 2.61 -18.39
N LEU A 303 2.04 3.25 -19.15
CA LEU A 303 2.92 4.29 -18.62
C LEU A 303 2.15 5.45 -18.02
N LEU A 304 1.00 5.83 -18.59
CA LEU A 304 0.16 6.90 -18.08
C LEU A 304 -0.47 6.56 -16.71
N HIS A 305 -0.42 5.31 -16.26
CA HIS A 305 -0.78 4.94 -14.88
C HIS A 305 0.33 5.28 -13.87
N ASN A 306 1.45 5.86 -14.31
CA ASN A 306 2.50 6.34 -13.42
C ASN A 306 2.13 7.72 -12.87
N ASN A 307 2.00 7.80 -11.55
CA ASN A 307 1.67 9.03 -10.84
C ASN A 307 2.65 10.20 -11.08
N SER A 308 3.88 9.92 -11.53
CA SER A 308 4.88 10.94 -11.85
C SER A 308 4.61 11.65 -13.17
N ILE A 309 3.76 11.07 -14.04
CA ILE A 309 3.40 11.65 -15.33
C ILE A 309 2.26 12.66 -15.20
N MET A 310 1.39 12.52 -14.20
CA MET A 310 0.23 13.40 -13.97
C MET A 310 -0.58 13.64 -15.26
N PRO A 311 -1.07 12.57 -15.92
CA PRO A 311 -1.54 12.67 -17.31
C PRO A 311 -2.85 13.45 -17.49
N LEU A 312 -3.57 13.71 -16.40
CA LEU A 312 -4.80 14.50 -16.40
C LEU A 312 -4.57 16.00 -16.15
N MET A 313 -3.30 16.42 -15.97
CA MET A 313 -2.96 17.80 -15.67
C MET A 313 -2.25 18.48 -16.83
N ASP A 314 -2.58 19.76 -17.03
CA ASP A 314 -1.80 20.65 -17.88
C ASP A 314 -0.48 21.10 -17.21
N GLU A 315 0.36 21.83 -17.96
CA GLU A 315 1.65 22.29 -17.45
C GLU A 315 1.52 23.24 -16.25
N SER A 316 0.48 24.09 -16.24
CA SER A 316 0.23 25.05 -15.17
C SER A 316 -0.15 24.33 -13.87
N GLU A 317 -1.06 23.38 -13.95
CA GLU A 317 -1.49 22.55 -12.82
C GLU A 317 -0.32 21.74 -12.27
N ARG A 318 0.51 21.13 -13.13
CA ARG A 318 1.70 20.39 -12.68
C ARG A 318 2.69 21.28 -11.92
N ARG A 319 2.95 22.50 -12.41
CA ARG A 319 3.81 23.46 -11.70
C ARG A 319 3.23 23.81 -10.33
N GLU A 320 1.92 23.95 -10.25
CA GLU A 320 1.26 24.27 -9.00
C GLU A 320 1.28 23.10 -8.00
N ILE A 321 1.13 21.86 -8.46
CA ILE A 321 1.34 20.67 -7.62
C ILE A 321 2.76 20.61 -7.06
N LEU A 322 3.78 20.96 -7.84
CA LEU A 322 5.16 21.04 -7.35
C LEU A 322 5.32 22.15 -6.29
N ARG A 323 4.68 23.32 -6.49
CA ARG A 323 4.61 24.37 -5.47
C ARG A 323 3.96 23.85 -4.18
N LEU A 324 2.86 23.10 -4.29
CA LEU A 324 2.16 22.53 -3.13
C LEU A 324 2.98 21.46 -2.41
N LYS A 325 3.77 20.65 -3.12
CA LYS A 325 4.73 19.73 -2.49
C LYS A 325 5.79 20.50 -1.70
N ALA A 326 6.30 21.60 -2.24
CA ALA A 326 7.25 22.47 -1.51
C ALA A 326 6.59 23.13 -0.28
N LEU A 327 5.35 23.60 -0.40
CA LEU A 327 4.56 24.15 0.71
C LEU A 327 4.36 23.10 1.81
N ALA A 328 3.91 21.89 1.48
CA ALA A 328 3.75 20.81 2.44
C ALA A 328 5.07 20.47 3.14
N GLY A 329 6.18 20.42 2.39
CA GLY A 329 7.51 20.21 2.96
C GLY A 329 7.95 21.33 3.91
N GLN A 330 7.60 22.58 3.63
CA GLN A 330 7.86 23.70 4.54
C GLN A 330 7.03 23.59 5.82
N LEU A 331 5.71 23.41 5.68
CA LEU A 331 4.81 23.30 6.82
C LEU A 331 5.15 22.09 7.71
N ASN A 332 5.60 20.97 7.13
CA ASN A 332 6.13 19.83 7.89
C ASN A 332 7.34 20.26 8.74
N ARG A 333 8.30 21.00 8.18
CA ARG A 333 9.48 21.47 8.94
C ARG A 333 9.11 22.44 10.04
N ASP A 334 8.15 23.33 9.79
CA ASP A 334 7.68 24.29 10.77
C ASP A 334 6.95 23.59 11.93
N LEU A 335 6.13 22.59 11.62
CA LEU A 335 5.45 21.74 12.61
C LEU A 335 6.43 20.99 13.51
N LEU A 336 7.55 20.50 12.98
CA LEU A 336 8.55 19.75 13.76
C LEU A 336 9.48 20.63 14.61
N ARG A 337 9.43 21.97 14.43
CA ARG A 337 10.24 22.93 15.19
C ARG A 337 9.51 23.53 16.41
N GLY A 338 8.18 23.47 16.42
CA GLY A 338 7.33 24.00 17.48
C GLY A 338 6.96 22.94 18.49
#